data_AF-A0A6A5YEH7-F1
#
_entry.id   AF-A0A6A5YEH7-F1
#
_cell.length_a   1.000
_cell.length_b   1.000
_cell.length_c   1.000
_cell.angle_alpha   90.00
_cell.angle_beta   90.00
_cell.angle_gamma   90.00
#
_symmetry.space_group_name_H-M   'P 1'
#
loop_
_entity.id
_entity.type
_entity.pdbx_description
1 polymer ?
#
loop_
_entity_poly.entity_id
_entity_poly.type
_entity_poly.pdbx_seq_one_letter_code
_entity_poly.pdbx_strand_id
1 'polypeptide(L)'
;MTDYDDARFYNEMSLRIKDHWAKDLDLRYLQSLSYQNMATMYGQTGRFVEAADCFEKALSLGADLYIIRWALSHHNYGCMQALRGDAILAKRLFEKAYELRQSSLGDHYDTAASLHMLAGCYQKERDKRSLEMARELLLEAVRILESKACSRDSRRLARTKFKLSIVLDSLGDPKAQPLRAEAQSLVAGDGNLFTDEAAFDALVSYV
;
A
#
# COMPACT_ATOMS: atom_id res chain seq x y z
N MET A 1 15.23 -30.91 26.78
CA MET A 1 14.88 -31.23 25.37
C MET A 1 13.46 -30.80 25.04
N THR A 2 12.49 -30.99 25.95
CA THR A 2 11.06 -30.66 25.74
C THR A 2 10.72 -29.18 25.53
N ASP A 3 11.28 -28.24 26.32
CA ASP A 3 10.93 -26.81 26.18
C ASP A 3 11.31 -26.18 24.82
N TYR A 4 12.40 -26.65 24.20
CA TYR A 4 12.89 -26.11 22.93
C TYR A 4 12.06 -26.60 21.74
N ASP A 5 11.56 -27.84 21.80
CA ASP A 5 10.70 -28.41 20.76
C ASP A 5 9.32 -27.75 20.77
N ASP A 6 8.77 -27.46 21.95
CA ASP A 6 7.52 -26.72 22.11
C ASP A 6 7.67 -25.27 21.62
N ALA A 7 8.73 -24.57 22.04
CA ALA A 7 9.02 -23.21 21.59
C ALA A 7 9.20 -23.13 20.06
N ARG A 8 9.86 -24.12 19.45
CA ARG A 8 9.99 -24.22 17.99
C ARG A 8 8.63 -24.40 17.32
N PHE A 9 7.81 -25.33 17.81
CA PHE A 9 6.49 -25.60 17.24
C PHE A 9 5.60 -24.34 17.21
N TYR A 10 5.54 -23.59 18.31
CA TYR A 10 4.76 -22.35 18.37
C TYR A 10 5.30 -21.26 17.45
N ASN A 11 6.63 -21.12 17.31
CA ASN A 11 7.22 -20.15 16.39
C ASN A 11 6.97 -20.51 14.92
N GLU A 12 7.09 -21.78 14.54
CA GLU A 12 6.77 -22.24 13.19
C GLU A 12 5.28 -22.03 12.86
N MET A 13 4.39 -22.27 13.82
CA MET A 13 2.96 -22.01 13.65
C MET A 13 2.66 -20.51 13.51
N SER A 14 3.29 -19.70 14.36
CA SER A 14 3.19 -18.25 14.29
C SER A 14 3.68 -17.72 12.94
N LEU A 15 4.80 -18.23 12.43
CA LEU A 15 5.34 -17.87 11.12
C LEU A 15 4.39 -18.26 9.99
N ARG A 16 3.81 -19.46 9.99
CA ARG A 16 2.85 -19.88 8.96
C ARG A 16 1.60 -19.00 8.91
N ILE A 17 1.04 -18.68 10.08
CA ILE A 17 -0.11 -17.78 10.16
C ILE A 17 0.29 -16.40 9.64
N LYS A 18 1.39 -15.84 10.14
CA LYS A 18 1.83 -14.51 9.72
C LYS A 18 2.18 -14.47 8.23
N ASP A 19 2.83 -15.48 7.67
CA ASP A 19 3.16 -15.56 6.23
C ASP A 19 1.90 -15.68 5.36
N HIS A 20 0.91 -16.42 5.84
CA HIS A 20 -0.40 -16.52 5.20
C HIS A 20 -1.14 -15.16 5.16
N TRP A 21 -1.05 -14.37 6.24
CA TRP A 21 -1.77 -13.10 6.38
C TRP A 21 -0.91 -11.85 6.12
N ALA A 22 0.40 -11.97 5.89
CA ALA A 22 1.35 -10.86 5.75
C ALA A 22 1.09 -9.98 4.52
N LYS A 23 0.34 -10.49 3.55
CA LYS A 23 -0.07 -9.74 2.36
C LYS A 23 -1.24 -8.80 2.64
N ASP A 24 -2.02 -9.09 3.68
CA ASP A 24 -3.24 -8.36 4.03
C ASP A 24 -3.06 -7.51 5.31
N LEU A 25 -2.03 -7.81 6.11
CA LEU A 25 -1.77 -7.20 7.41
C LEU A 25 -0.25 -7.02 7.60
N ASP A 26 0.23 -5.87 8.08
CA ASP A 26 1.67 -5.59 8.32
C ASP A 26 2.20 -6.38 9.54
N LEU A 27 2.32 -7.70 9.36
CA LEU A 27 2.81 -8.67 10.34
C LEU A 27 4.32 -8.88 10.23
N ARG A 28 5.01 -8.16 9.33
CA ARG A 28 6.45 -8.34 9.05
C ARG A 28 7.31 -8.08 10.29
N TYR A 29 6.89 -7.15 11.15
CA TYR A 29 7.55 -6.92 12.45
C TYR A 29 7.45 -8.13 13.37
N LEU A 30 6.25 -8.69 13.49
CA LEU A 30 6.02 -9.88 14.31
C LEU A 30 6.68 -11.13 13.70
N GLN A 31 6.87 -11.19 12.38
CA GLN A 31 7.64 -12.25 11.70
C GLN A 31 9.14 -12.13 12.01
N SER A 32 9.70 -10.91 11.93
CA SER A 32 11.09 -10.65 12.29
C SER A 32 11.39 -11.12 13.72
N LEU A 33 10.51 -10.80 14.69
CA LEU A 33 10.66 -11.27 16.07
C LEU A 33 10.60 -12.80 16.19
N SER A 34 9.71 -13.47 15.46
CA SER A 34 9.65 -14.95 15.45
C SER A 34 10.94 -15.57 14.90
N TYR A 35 11.53 -14.99 13.85
CA TYR A 35 12.83 -15.44 13.33
C TYR A 35 13.97 -15.20 14.32
N GLN A 36 14.01 -14.07 15.02
CA GLN A 36 15.01 -13.80 16.08
C GLN A 36 14.91 -14.81 17.24
N ASN A 37 13.68 -15.16 17.63
CA ASN A 37 13.46 -16.16 18.67
C ASN A 37 13.94 -17.55 18.21
N MET A 38 13.64 -17.97 16.97
CA MET A 38 14.16 -19.22 16.42
C MET A 38 15.68 -19.24 16.31
N ALA A 39 16.29 -18.12 15.89
CA ALA A 39 17.74 -18.00 15.79
C ALA A 39 18.42 -18.18 17.16
N THR A 40 17.83 -17.59 18.20
CA THR A 40 18.29 -17.74 19.59
C THR A 40 18.20 -19.18 20.07
N MET A 41 17.10 -19.88 19.76
CA MET A 41 16.94 -21.31 20.09
C MET A 41 17.96 -22.21 19.37
N TYR A 42 18.20 -21.96 18.08
CA TYR A 42 19.20 -22.72 17.33
C TYR A 42 20.63 -22.46 17.86
N GLY A 43 20.96 -21.23 18.23
CA GLY A 43 22.23 -20.91 18.87
C GLY A 43 22.44 -21.64 20.19
N GLN A 44 21.39 -21.75 21.02
CA GLN A 44 21.44 -22.46 22.30
C GLN A 44 21.57 -23.98 22.18
N THR A 45 21.24 -24.54 21.00
CA THR A 45 21.37 -25.98 20.70
C THR A 45 22.60 -26.31 19.83
N GLY A 46 23.49 -25.34 19.60
CA GLY A 46 24.72 -25.52 18.81
C GLY A 46 24.50 -25.55 17.29
N ARG A 47 23.28 -25.24 16.83
CA ARG A 47 22.87 -25.24 15.41
C ARG A 47 23.12 -23.87 14.78
N PHE A 48 24.40 -23.52 14.64
CA PHE A 48 24.80 -22.16 14.29
C PHE A 48 24.47 -21.75 12.85
N VAL A 49 24.40 -22.70 11.91
CA VAL A 49 24.04 -22.42 10.51
C VAL A 49 22.56 -22.00 10.43
N GLU A 50 21.68 -22.76 11.06
CA GLU A 50 20.24 -22.45 11.08
C GLU A 50 19.94 -21.18 11.89
N ALA A 51 20.74 -20.89 12.90
CA ALA A 51 20.67 -19.63 13.63
C ALA A 51 21.02 -18.43 12.74
N ALA A 52 22.12 -18.52 11.97
CA ALA A 52 22.53 -17.47 11.04
C ALA A 52 21.46 -17.22 9.96
N ASP A 53 20.94 -18.28 9.34
CA ASP A 53 19.85 -18.19 8.35
C ASP A 53 18.59 -17.49 8.93
N CYS A 54 18.25 -17.77 10.19
CA CYS A 54 17.11 -17.13 10.85
C CYS A 54 17.39 -15.65 11.16
N PHE A 55 18.61 -15.30 11.59
CA PHE A 55 18.99 -13.90 11.78
C PHE A 55 19.01 -13.11 10.46
N GLU A 56 19.50 -13.69 9.36
CA GLU A 56 19.45 -13.06 8.04
C GLU A 56 18.01 -12.76 7.60
N LYS A 57 17.08 -13.71 7.79
CA LYS A 57 15.64 -13.51 7.53
C LYS A 57 15.02 -12.44 8.44
N ALA A 58 15.41 -12.38 9.71
CA ALA A 58 14.93 -11.35 10.62
C ALA A 58 15.41 -9.95 10.23
N LEU A 59 16.67 -9.83 9.80
CA LEU A 59 17.30 -8.59 9.39
C LEU A 59 16.73 -8.05 8.09
N SER A 60 16.47 -8.92 7.11
CA SER A 60 15.83 -8.51 5.85
C SER A 60 14.43 -7.93 6.07
N LEU A 61 13.63 -8.59 6.93
CA LEU A 61 12.31 -8.08 7.34
C LEU A 61 12.40 -6.75 8.14
N GLY A 62 13.43 -6.61 8.98
CA GLY A 62 13.69 -5.39 9.75
C GLY A 62 14.01 -4.18 8.87
N ALA A 63 14.80 -4.38 7.81
CA ALA A 63 15.13 -3.34 6.84
C ALA A 63 13.88 -2.86 6.08
N ASP A 64 13.01 -3.79 5.66
CA ASP A 64 11.75 -3.48 4.98
C ASP A 64 10.80 -2.66 5.86
N LEU A 65 10.68 -2.98 7.15
CA LEU A 65 9.81 -2.26 8.08
C LEU A 65 10.24 -0.80 8.28
N TYR A 66 11.55 -0.55 8.35
CA TYR A 66 12.07 0.81 8.39
C TYR A 66 11.67 1.59 7.13
N ILE A 67 11.83 0.98 5.95
CA ILE A 67 11.47 1.57 4.66
C ILE A 67 9.96 1.84 4.59
N ILE A 68 9.11 0.90 5.03
CA ILE A 68 7.65 1.06 5.06
C ILE A 68 7.23 2.23 5.95
N ARG A 69 7.77 2.33 7.17
CA ARG A 69 7.49 3.45 8.09
C ARG A 69 7.99 4.78 7.53
N TRP A 70 9.13 4.77 6.86
CA TRP A 70 9.66 5.95 6.19
C TRP A 70 8.77 6.39 5.04
N ALA A 71 8.24 5.46 4.26
CA ALA A 71 7.30 5.74 3.18
C ALA A 71 5.96 6.30 3.70
N LEU A 72 5.43 5.75 4.79
CA LEU A 72 4.22 6.27 5.44
C LEU A 72 4.43 7.72 5.93
N SER A 73 5.59 8.00 6.52
CA SER A 73 5.92 9.36 6.99
C SER A 73 5.96 10.36 5.83
N HIS A 74 6.56 9.99 4.69
CA HIS A 74 6.54 10.82 3.49
C HIS A 74 5.13 11.01 2.93
N HIS A 75 4.33 9.94 2.86
CA HIS A 75 2.95 10.00 2.40
C HIS A 75 2.12 10.98 3.24
N ASN A 76 2.15 10.82 4.57
CA ASN A 76 1.39 11.67 5.48
C ASN A 76 1.86 13.13 5.43
N TYR A 77 3.17 13.34 5.34
CA TYR A 77 3.70 14.69 5.17
C TYR A 77 3.27 15.31 3.83
N GLY A 78 3.25 14.51 2.76
CA GLY A 78 2.74 14.93 1.45
C GLY A 78 1.27 15.36 1.52
N CYS A 79 0.42 14.60 2.23
CA CYS A 79 -0.97 14.97 2.47
C CYS A 79 -1.08 16.33 3.20
N MET A 80 -0.27 16.55 4.24
CA MET A 80 -0.26 17.82 4.98
C MET A 80 0.20 19.00 4.11
N GLN A 81 1.21 18.83 3.27
CA GLN A 81 1.67 19.86 2.36
C GLN A 81 0.64 20.17 1.26
N ALA A 82 -0.03 19.15 0.73
CA ALA A 82 -1.12 19.32 -0.23
C ALA A 82 -2.30 20.12 0.36
N LEU A 83 -2.65 19.87 1.63
CA LEU A 83 -3.68 20.65 2.35
C LEU A 83 -3.26 22.10 2.59
N ARG A 84 -1.96 22.36 2.76
CA ARG A 84 -1.39 23.70 2.89
C ARG A 84 -1.21 24.43 1.54
N GLY A 85 -1.49 23.76 0.42
CA GLY A 85 -1.35 24.32 -0.92
C GLY A 85 0.06 24.24 -1.53
N ASP A 86 1.02 23.60 -0.85
CA ASP A 86 2.37 23.39 -1.38
C ASP A 86 2.40 22.14 -2.28
N ALA A 87 1.94 22.33 -3.52
CA ALA A 87 1.83 21.25 -4.50
C ALA A 87 3.19 20.68 -4.93
N ILE A 88 4.25 21.51 -4.96
CA ILE A 88 5.59 21.08 -5.39
C ILE A 88 6.19 20.12 -4.36
N LEU A 89 6.14 20.48 -3.08
CA LEU A 89 6.67 19.60 -2.03
C LEU A 89 5.81 18.35 -1.86
N ALA A 90 4.47 18.48 -1.94
CA ALA A 90 3.57 17.33 -1.87
C ALA A 90 3.88 16.28 -2.94
N LYS A 91 4.06 16.73 -4.20
CA LYS A 91 4.43 15.85 -5.33
C LYS A 91 5.72 15.07 -5.05
N ARG A 92 6.79 15.77 -4.65
CA ARG A 92 8.09 15.14 -4.30
C ARG A 92 7.96 14.11 -3.16
N LEU A 93 7.14 14.42 -2.15
CA LEU A 93 6.91 13.52 -1.02
C LEU A 93 6.13 12.27 -1.45
N PHE A 94 5.13 12.41 -2.33
CA PHE A 94 4.40 11.26 -2.87
C PHE A 94 5.24 10.42 -3.83
N GLU A 95 6.08 11.03 -4.66
CA GLU A 95 7.09 10.32 -5.47
C GLU A 95 8.00 9.48 -4.57
N LYS A 96 8.51 10.06 -3.48
CA LYS A 96 9.38 9.33 -2.56
C LYS A 96 8.65 8.18 -1.85
N ALA A 97 7.42 8.42 -1.42
CA ALA A 97 6.58 7.37 -0.82
C ALA A 97 6.29 6.24 -1.80
N TYR A 98 6.05 6.56 -3.08
CA TYR A 98 5.87 5.57 -4.14
C TYR A 98 7.13 4.74 -4.36
N GLU A 99 8.30 5.36 -4.54
CA GLU A 99 9.58 4.65 -4.73
C GLU A 99 9.83 3.62 -3.60
N LEU A 100 9.68 4.06 -2.35
CA LEU A 100 9.93 3.22 -1.17
C LEU A 100 8.93 2.05 -1.11
N ARG A 101 7.62 2.32 -1.28
CA ARG A 101 6.57 1.28 -1.28
C ARG A 101 6.72 0.32 -2.45
N GLN A 102 7.04 0.80 -3.64
CA GLN A 102 7.28 -0.05 -4.80
C GLN A 102 8.46 -0.99 -4.54
N SER A 103 9.53 -0.51 -3.92
CA SER A 103 10.73 -1.32 -3.63
C SER A 103 10.53 -2.38 -2.55
N SER A 104 9.71 -2.10 -1.52
CA SER A 104 9.53 -3.01 -0.37
C SER A 104 8.24 -3.83 -0.39
N LEU A 105 7.18 -3.31 -1.00
CA LEU A 105 5.85 -3.91 -1.03
C LEU A 105 5.46 -4.41 -2.42
N GLY A 106 5.95 -3.77 -3.49
CA GLY A 106 5.53 -4.07 -4.87
C GLY A 106 4.04 -3.75 -5.07
N ASP A 107 3.31 -4.69 -5.68
CA ASP A 107 1.86 -4.60 -5.93
C ASP A 107 1.07 -4.70 -4.62
N HIS A 108 0.85 -3.55 -3.97
CA HIS A 108 0.18 -3.43 -2.69
C HIS A 108 -0.74 -2.19 -2.64
N TYR A 109 -1.78 -2.22 -1.81
CA TYR A 109 -2.76 -1.13 -1.70
C TYR A 109 -2.11 0.21 -1.31
N ASP A 110 -1.05 0.19 -0.50
CA ASP A 110 -0.30 1.40 -0.14
C ASP A 110 0.52 1.96 -1.32
N THR A 111 1.05 1.09 -2.19
CA THR A 111 1.71 1.51 -3.44
C THR A 111 0.70 2.20 -4.35
N ALA A 112 -0.50 1.61 -4.51
CA ALA A 112 -1.60 2.22 -5.25
C ALA A 112 -2.06 3.55 -4.63
N ALA A 113 -2.06 3.68 -3.29
CA ALA A 113 -2.38 4.92 -2.61
C ALA A 113 -1.37 6.04 -2.91
N SER A 114 -0.07 5.74 -2.98
CA SER A 114 0.93 6.72 -3.41
C SER A 114 0.72 7.18 -4.86
N LEU A 115 0.45 6.24 -5.77
CA LEU A 115 0.14 6.54 -7.17
C LEU A 115 -1.10 7.43 -7.31
N HIS A 116 -2.16 7.13 -6.56
CA HIS A 116 -3.38 7.94 -6.52
C HIS A 116 -3.08 9.40 -6.10
N MET A 117 -2.31 9.58 -5.02
CA MET A 117 -1.99 10.93 -4.53
C MET A 117 -1.07 11.69 -5.49
N LEU A 118 -0.11 11.00 -6.10
CA LEU A 118 0.76 11.57 -7.11
C LEU A 118 -0.03 12.00 -8.36
N ALA A 119 -0.96 11.18 -8.82
CA ALA A 119 -1.86 11.52 -9.92
C ALA A 119 -2.71 12.75 -9.61
N GLY A 120 -3.22 12.87 -8.37
CA GLY A 120 -3.93 14.07 -7.92
C GLY A 120 -3.08 15.34 -7.98
N CYS A 121 -1.75 15.24 -7.80
CA CYS A 121 -0.85 16.38 -7.97
C CYS A 121 -0.73 16.78 -9.45
N TYR A 122 -0.51 15.82 -10.35
CA TYR A 122 -0.45 16.08 -11.78
C TYR A 122 -1.78 16.60 -12.35
N GLN A 123 -2.92 16.09 -11.88
CA GLN A 123 -4.24 16.56 -12.28
C GLN A 123 -4.45 18.06 -11.99
N LYS A 124 -3.89 18.58 -10.88
CA LYS A 124 -3.97 20.00 -10.52
C LYS A 124 -3.19 20.92 -11.45
N GLU A 125 -2.19 20.42 -12.17
CA GLU A 125 -1.42 21.20 -13.16
C GLU A 125 -2.27 21.54 -14.40
N ARG A 126 -3.34 20.77 -14.68
CA ARG A 126 -4.37 20.99 -15.72
C ARG A 126 -3.88 21.12 -17.16
N ASP A 127 -2.59 20.97 -17.42
CA ASP A 127 -2.07 20.84 -18.78
C ASP A 127 -2.23 19.40 -19.29
N LYS A 128 -2.28 19.25 -20.62
CA LYS A 128 -2.52 17.97 -21.25
C LYS A 128 -1.48 16.91 -20.85
N ARG A 129 -0.20 17.28 -20.74
CA ARG A 129 0.86 16.32 -20.44
C ARG A 129 0.73 15.79 -19.01
N SER A 130 0.40 16.66 -18.06
CA SER A 130 0.17 16.26 -16.67
C SER A 130 -1.10 15.42 -16.52
N LEU A 131 -2.16 15.72 -17.27
CA LEU A 131 -3.37 14.87 -17.28
C LEU A 131 -3.08 13.47 -17.84
N GLU A 132 -2.27 13.35 -18.89
CA GLU A 132 -1.83 12.04 -19.42
C GLU A 132 -1.00 11.27 -18.39
N MET A 133 -0.09 11.94 -17.67
CA MET A 133 0.67 11.33 -16.57
C MET A 133 -0.24 10.88 -15.43
N ALA A 134 -1.21 11.70 -15.02
CA ALA A 134 -2.20 11.34 -14.01
C ALA A 134 -3.01 10.10 -14.43
N ARG A 135 -3.38 10.01 -15.71
CA ARG A 135 -4.08 8.85 -16.29
C ARG A 135 -3.24 7.58 -16.15
N GLU A 136 -1.97 7.61 -16.53
CA GLU A 136 -1.06 6.46 -16.44
C GLU A 136 -0.90 5.97 -15.00
N LEU A 137 -0.66 6.89 -14.07
CA LEU A 137 -0.52 6.56 -12.64
C LEU A 137 -1.79 5.95 -12.06
N LEU A 138 -2.97 6.46 -12.44
CA LEU A 138 -4.25 5.94 -11.96
C LEU A 138 -4.61 4.60 -12.59
N LEU A 139 -4.27 4.37 -13.86
CA LEU A 139 -4.42 3.05 -14.49
C LEU A 139 -3.58 1.99 -13.77
N GLU A 140 -2.35 2.34 -13.40
CA GLU A 140 -1.48 1.46 -12.64
C GLU A 140 -2.01 1.21 -11.22
N ALA A 141 -2.51 2.25 -10.54
CA ALA A 141 -3.16 2.10 -9.25
C ALA A 141 -4.39 1.18 -9.31
N VAL A 142 -5.23 1.31 -10.35
CA VAL A 142 -6.36 0.41 -10.60
C VAL A 142 -5.89 -1.02 -10.84
N ARG A 143 -4.87 -1.24 -11.68
CA ARG A 143 -4.28 -2.57 -11.93
C ARG A 143 -3.83 -3.25 -10.63
N ILE A 144 -3.15 -2.51 -9.75
CA ILE A 144 -2.70 -3.03 -8.45
C ILE A 144 -3.90 -3.39 -7.58
N LEU A 145 -4.91 -2.52 -7.49
CA LEU A 145 -6.09 -2.72 -6.64
C LEU A 145 -7.01 -3.86 -7.16
N GLU A 146 -7.03 -4.10 -8.47
CA GLU A 146 -7.75 -5.24 -9.08
C GLU A 146 -6.98 -6.56 -8.97
N SER A 147 -5.69 -6.51 -8.62
CA SER A 147 -4.89 -7.72 -8.45
C SER A 147 -5.47 -8.61 -7.34
N LYS A 148 -5.23 -9.93 -7.43
CA LYS A 148 -5.68 -10.89 -6.40
C LYS A 148 -5.15 -10.54 -5.00
N ALA A 149 -4.03 -9.82 -4.91
CA ALA A 149 -3.45 -9.40 -3.64
C ALA A 149 -4.24 -8.28 -2.96
N CYS A 150 -4.99 -7.46 -3.71
CA CYS A 150 -5.70 -6.29 -3.19
C CYS A 150 -7.22 -6.33 -3.43
N SER A 151 -7.75 -7.42 -4.01
CA SER A 151 -9.13 -7.54 -4.54
C SER A 151 -10.27 -7.36 -3.53
N ARG A 152 -9.96 -7.21 -2.23
CA ARG A 152 -10.93 -6.95 -1.16
C ARG A 152 -11.11 -5.47 -0.82
N ASP A 153 -10.31 -4.58 -1.39
CA ASP A 153 -10.37 -3.14 -1.09
C ASP A 153 -11.25 -2.36 -2.09
N SER A 154 -12.56 -2.62 -2.01
CA SER A 154 -13.55 -1.97 -2.89
C SER A 154 -13.57 -0.45 -2.73
N ARG A 155 -13.26 0.08 -1.53
CA ARG A 155 -13.26 1.51 -1.23
C ARG A 155 -12.11 2.24 -1.92
N ARG A 156 -10.86 1.76 -1.78
CA ARG A 156 -9.72 2.36 -2.49
C ARG A 156 -9.85 2.20 -4.00
N LEU A 157 -10.39 1.06 -4.47
CA LEU A 157 -10.65 0.84 -5.90
C LEU A 157 -11.68 1.83 -6.44
N ALA A 158 -12.82 1.98 -5.77
CA ALA A 158 -13.88 2.92 -6.13
C ALA A 158 -13.36 4.36 -6.19
N ARG A 159 -12.66 4.79 -5.13
CA ARG A 159 -12.03 6.12 -5.07
C ARG A 159 -11.07 6.37 -6.23
N THR A 160 -10.23 5.39 -6.57
CA THR A 160 -9.24 5.51 -7.65
C THR A 160 -9.89 5.50 -9.03
N LYS A 161 -10.90 4.64 -9.26
CA LYS A 161 -11.68 4.64 -10.50
C LYS A 161 -12.44 5.94 -10.70
N PHE A 162 -12.99 6.52 -9.64
CA PHE A 162 -13.65 7.83 -9.71
C PHE A 162 -12.66 8.94 -10.07
N LYS A 163 -11.49 8.98 -9.43
CA LYS A 163 -10.42 9.94 -9.79
C LYS A 163 -10.02 9.80 -11.27
N LEU A 164 -9.83 8.57 -11.73
CA LEU A 164 -9.50 8.28 -13.13
C LEU A 164 -10.61 8.78 -14.07
N SER A 165 -11.89 8.61 -13.72
CA SER A 165 -12.98 9.16 -14.52
C SER A 165 -12.92 10.68 -14.66
N ILE A 166 -12.51 11.42 -13.62
CA ILE A 166 -12.37 12.90 -13.69
C ILE A 166 -11.22 13.27 -14.63
N VAL A 167 -10.10 12.55 -14.57
CA VAL A 167 -8.96 12.77 -15.47
C VAL A 167 -9.35 12.45 -16.93
N LEU A 168 -10.07 11.35 -17.16
CA LEU A 168 -10.57 10.97 -18.47
C LEU A 168 -11.58 11.99 -19.03
N ASP A 169 -12.50 12.51 -18.20
CA ASP A 169 -13.42 13.59 -18.58
C ASP A 169 -12.63 14.82 -19.04
N SER A 170 -11.58 15.19 -18.28
CA SER A 170 -10.71 16.34 -18.60
C SER A 170 -9.92 16.15 -19.90
N LEU A 171 -9.65 14.90 -20.28
CA LEU A 171 -9.01 14.52 -21.55
C LEU A 171 -10.02 14.33 -22.70
N GLY A 172 -11.32 14.37 -22.43
CA GLY A 172 -12.38 14.10 -23.41
C GLY A 172 -12.52 12.62 -23.80
N ASP A 173 -12.08 11.69 -22.96
CA ASP A 173 -12.19 10.25 -23.21
C ASP A 173 -13.60 9.75 -22.82
N PRO A 174 -14.37 9.14 -23.74
CA PRO A 174 -15.73 8.65 -23.47
C PRO A 174 -15.79 7.54 -22.41
N LYS A 175 -14.68 6.90 -22.06
CA LYS A 175 -14.61 5.89 -21.00
C LYS A 175 -14.81 6.46 -19.59
N ALA A 176 -14.79 7.79 -19.43
CA ALA A 176 -15.00 8.43 -18.14
C ALA A 176 -16.36 8.08 -17.52
N GLN A 177 -17.45 8.16 -18.29
CA GLN A 177 -18.80 7.85 -17.79
C GLN A 177 -18.99 6.41 -17.30
N PRO A 178 -18.66 5.37 -18.10
CA PRO A 178 -18.80 3.99 -17.62
C PRO A 178 -17.90 3.71 -16.40
N LEU A 179 -16.70 4.30 -16.35
CA LEU A 179 -15.79 4.13 -15.21
C LEU A 179 -16.33 4.80 -13.94
N ARG A 180 -16.98 5.96 -14.06
CA ARG A 180 -17.67 6.62 -12.94
C ARG A 180 -18.82 5.75 -12.41
N ALA A 181 -19.61 5.16 -13.29
CA ALA A 181 -20.69 4.26 -12.89
C ALA A 181 -20.16 3.00 -12.18
N GLU A 182 -19.05 2.45 -12.64
CA GLU A 182 -18.38 1.33 -11.98
C GLU A 182 -17.85 1.71 -10.59
N ALA A 183 -17.23 2.88 -10.45
CA ALA A 183 -16.78 3.37 -9.16
C ALA A 183 -17.94 3.48 -8.15
N GLN A 184 -19.11 3.94 -8.59
CA GLN A 184 -20.31 4.04 -7.76
C GLN A 184 -20.88 2.67 -7.37
N SER A 185 -20.90 1.70 -8.30
CA SER A 185 -21.44 0.37 -8.02
C SER A 185 -20.63 -0.39 -6.96
N LEU A 186 -19.31 -0.17 -6.92
CA LEU A 186 -18.40 -0.75 -5.92
C LEU A 186 -18.72 -0.33 -4.47
N VAL A 187 -19.37 0.82 -4.27
CA VAL A 187 -19.71 1.39 -2.96
C VAL A 187 -21.21 1.56 -2.75
N ALA A 188 -22.05 1.11 -3.68
CA ALA A 188 -23.50 1.22 -3.61
C ALA A 188 -24.12 0.48 -2.40
N GLY A 189 -23.41 -0.51 -1.85
CA GLY A 189 -23.80 -1.22 -0.62
C GLY A 189 -23.68 -0.40 0.67
N ASP A 190 -22.95 0.73 0.65
CA ASP A 190 -22.69 1.56 1.84
C ASP A 190 -23.88 2.51 2.18
N GLY A 191 -24.99 2.46 1.42
CA GLY A 191 -26.21 3.23 1.71
C GLY A 191 -26.13 4.75 1.43
N ASN A 192 -24.97 5.23 0.95
CA ASN A 192 -24.72 6.63 0.61
C ASN A 192 -24.67 6.86 -0.90
N LEU A 193 -25.19 8.00 -1.36
CA LEU A 193 -25.00 8.48 -2.74
C LEU A 193 -23.63 9.15 -2.89
N PHE A 194 -22.72 8.49 -3.61
CA PHE A 194 -21.40 9.05 -3.93
C PHE A 194 -21.45 9.78 -5.27
N THR A 195 -21.51 11.11 -5.23
CA THR A 195 -21.73 11.96 -6.41
C THR A 195 -20.56 12.86 -6.76
N ASP A 196 -19.65 13.13 -5.81
CA ASP A 196 -18.52 14.04 -6.00
C ASP A 196 -17.21 13.46 -5.45
N GLU A 197 -16.10 14.13 -5.80
CA GLU A 197 -14.76 13.70 -5.43
C GLU A 197 -14.53 13.70 -3.92
N ALA A 198 -15.17 14.60 -3.18
CA ALA A 198 -15.05 14.68 -1.73
C ALA A 198 -15.68 13.47 -1.05
N ALA A 199 -16.85 13.01 -1.53
CA ALA A 199 -17.50 11.81 -1.05
C ALA A 199 -16.64 10.55 -1.27
N PHE A 200 -16.00 10.45 -2.45
CA PHE A 200 -15.07 9.35 -2.73
C PHE A 200 -13.76 9.46 -1.94
N ASP A 201 -13.22 10.66 -1.71
CA ASP A 201 -12.03 10.86 -0.87
C ASP A 201 -12.32 10.49 0.60
N ALA A 202 -13.55 10.70 1.09
CA ALA A 202 -13.97 10.34 2.44
C ALA A 202 -14.09 8.82 2.68
N LEU A 203 -14.12 7.99 1.63
CA LEU A 203 -14.15 6.52 1.75
C LEU A 203 -12.89 5.96 2.43
N VAL A 204 -11.78 6.70 2.36
CA VAL A 204 -10.48 6.27 2.87
C VAL A 204 -9.98 7.34 3.83
N SER A 205 -10.04 7.06 5.13
CA SER A 205 -9.53 7.97 6.15
C SER A 205 -8.03 8.18 5.96
N TYR A 206 -7.60 9.44 5.88
CA TYR A 206 -6.18 9.80 5.94
C TYR A 206 -5.68 9.61 7.38
N VAL A 207 -4.89 8.57 7.63
CA VAL A 207 -4.11 8.40 8.87
C VAL A 207 -2.77 7.75 8.55
#